data_AF-A0A673TL13-F1
#
_entry.id   AF-A0A673TL13-F1
#
_cell.length_a   1.000
_cell.length_b   1.000
_cell.length_c   1.000
_cell.angle_alpha   90.00
_cell.angle_beta   90.00
_cell.angle_gamma   90.00
#
_symmetry.space_group_name_H-M   'P 1'
#
loop_
_entity.id
_entity.type
_entity.pdbx_description
1 polymer ?
#
loop_
_entity_poly.entity_id
_entity_poly.type
_entity_poly.pdbx_seq_one_letter_code
_entity_poly.pdbx_strand_id
1 'polypeptide(L)'
;MKVALSALDTCESSFTPLVVLELAPDVKEETKEWLKNKITSKKEDGGAQLLFRPLLNKYEKETLENQNLYLVSASKMTLLLGAEAVGLVKECNDNTMRAFTYGTRHNFKDFDDDNDDFLTMAECQFIIKHELENLRARDEKMIPGYPQAKLYPGKSLQNHRLESAYQNHLILKVLVFNFLNCFASLFYIAFVLRDMKLLRQVSANRSKYQFCRF
;
A
#
# COMPACT_ATOMS: atom_id res chain seq x y z
N MET A 1 -17.66 17.65 26.80
CA MET A 1 -17.55 16.48 25.91
C MET A 1 -16.15 16.43 25.32
N LYS A 2 -15.25 15.69 25.99
CA LYS A 2 -13.92 15.31 25.50
C LYS A 2 -13.58 14.08 26.36
N VAL A 3 -14.12 12.93 25.96
CA VAL A 3 -13.96 11.69 26.72
C VAL A 3 -12.60 11.11 26.33
N ALA A 4 -11.74 11.01 27.33
CA ALA A 4 -10.36 10.61 27.23
C ALA A 4 -10.25 9.15 26.76
N LEU A 5 -9.49 8.97 25.67
CA LEU A 5 -8.89 7.71 25.24
C LEU A 5 -7.84 7.25 26.26
N SER A 6 -8.25 6.67 27.38
CA SER A 6 -7.30 6.14 28.36
C SER A 6 -7.87 4.95 29.12
N ALA A 7 -7.87 3.78 28.47
CA ALA A 7 -7.88 2.48 29.13
C ALA A 7 -7.63 1.36 28.10
N LEU A 8 -6.39 1.28 27.59
CA LEU A 8 -5.86 0.08 26.95
C LEU A 8 -4.52 -0.24 27.61
N ASP A 9 -4.59 -0.77 28.83
CA ASP A 9 -3.55 -1.61 29.42
C ASP A 9 -3.83 -3.03 28.90
N THR A 10 -2.91 -3.81 28.31
CA THR A 10 -1.50 -4.01 28.63
C THR A 10 -0.81 -4.70 27.43
N CYS A 11 0.43 -4.29 27.12
CA CYS A 11 1.38 -4.93 26.20
C CYS A 11 0.94 -5.00 24.71
N GLU A 12 0.88 -3.86 24.03
CA GLU A 12 0.96 -3.85 22.57
C GLU A 12 1.94 -2.74 22.16
N SER A 13 3.01 -3.12 21.49
CA SER A 13 3.74 -2.21 20.60
C SER A 13 2.72 -1.40 19.80
N SER A 14 2.86 -0.08 19.77
CA SER A 14 2.01 0.88 19.08
C SER A 14 1.46 0.33 17.75
N PHE A 15 0.18 -0.05 17.72
CA PHE A 15 -0.47 -0.46 16.48
C PHE A 15 -0.71 0.78 15.63
N THR A 16 0.15 1.01 14.64
CA THR A 16 -0.03 2.08 13.65
C THR A 16 -0.71 1.51 12.42
N PRO A 17 -1.96 1.87 12.11
CA PRO A 17 -2.64 1.35 10.93
C PRO A 17 -1.94 1.88 9.66
N LEU A 18 -1.49 0.96 8.81
CA LEU A 18 -0.74 1.31 7.59
C LEU A 18 -1.60 1.11 6.34
N VAL A 19 -2.40 0.06 6.30
CA VAL A 19 -3.26 -0.30 5.16
C VAL A 19 -4.67 -0.63 5.65
N VAL A 20 -5.69 -0.22 4.89
CA VAL A 20 -7.09 -0.59 5.12
C VAL A 20 -7.50 -1.64 4.08
N LEU A 21 -8.10 -2.73 4.56
CA LEU A 21 -8.70 -3.78 3.74
C LEU A 21 -10.22 -3.70 3.85
N GLU A 22 -10.87 -3.52 2.70
CA GLU A 22 -12.32 -3.58 2.57
C GLU A 22 -12.73 -4.94 1.97
N LEU A 23 -13.62 -5.64 2.68
CA LEU A 23 -14.26 -6.87 2.21
C LEU A 23 -15.68 -6.57 1.70
N ALA A 24 -16.18 -7.41 0.79
CA ALA A 24 -17.54 -7.27 0.27
C ALA A 24 -18.59 -7.47 1.39
N PRO A 25 -19.75 -6.78 1.32
CA PRO A 25 -20.82 -6.83 2.33
C PRO A 25 -21.25 -8.25 2.71
N ASP A 26 -21.25 -9.16 1.75
CA ASP A 26 -21.79 -10.52 1.81
C ASP A 26 -20.75 -11.60 2.16
N VAL A 27 -19.56 -11.22 2.61
CA VAL A 27 -18.50 -12.17 2.96
C VAL A 27 -18.87 -13.00 4.20
N LYS A 28 -18.85 -14.32 4.05
CA LYS A 28 -19.10 -15.26 5.15
C LYS A 28 -18.06 -15.13 6.26
N GLU A 29 -18.49 -15.31 7.51
CA GLU A 29 -17.61 -15.21 8.69
C GLU A 29 -16.44 -16.22 8.65
N GLU A 30 -16.68 -17.45 8.17
CA GLU A 30 -15.63 -18.46 7.97
C GLU A 30 -14.50 -17.95 7.06
N THR A 31 -14.84 -17.19 6.02
CA THR A 31 -13.88 -16.61 5.08
C THR A 31 -13.09 -15.48 5.75
N LYS A 32 -13.73 -14.66 6.58
CA LYS A 32 -13.09 -13.57 7.34
C LYS A 32 -12.09 -14.15 8.34
N GLU A 33 -12.47 -15.20 9.07
CA GLU A 33 -11.61 -15.87 10.03
C GLU A 33 -10.43 -16.56 9.36
N TRP A 34 -10.67 -17.27 8.25
CA TRP A 34 -9.60 -17.85 7.45
C TRP A 34 -8.62 -16.80 6.93
N LEU A 35 -9.12 -15.68 6.38
CA LEU A 35 -8.28 -14.59 5.89
C LEU A 35 -7.46 -13.96 7.02
N LYS A 36 -8.09 -13.71 8.16
CA LYS A 36 -7.41 -13.22 9.36
C LYS A 36 -6.27 -14.15 9.75
N ASN A 37 -6.53 -15.45 9.86
CA ASN A 37 -5.52 -16.45 10.21
C ASN A 37 -4.39 -16.51 9.17
N LYS A 38 -4.70 -16.36 7.88
CA LYS A 38 -3.69 -16.31 6.82
C LYS A 38 -2.80 -15.07 6.90
N ILE A 39 -3.35 -13.92 7.27
CA ILE A 39 -2.59 -12.67 7.42
C ILE A 39 -1.74 -12.68 8.68
N THR A 40 -2.24 -13.22 9.80
CA THR A 40 -1.57 -13.20 11.11
C THR A 40 -0.61 -14.35 11.35
N SER A 41 -0.78 -15.49 10.68
CA SER A 41 0.13 -16.64 10.80
C SER A 41 1.55 -16.30 10.35
N LYS A 42 2.52 -17.03 10.88
CA LYS A 42 3.94 -16.79 10.60
C LYS A 42 4.30 -17.15 9.17
N LYS A 43 5.44 -16.63 8.70
CA LYS A 43 5.95 -16.94 7.36
C LYS A 43 6.28 -18.43 7.15
N GLU A 44 6.74 -19.12 8.19
CA GLU A 44 6.98 -20.58 8.18
C GLU A 44 5.72 -21.38 7.84
N ASP A 45 4.58 -20.97 8.40
CA ASP A 45 3.26 -21.59 8.17
C ASP A 45 2.59 -21.11 6.86
N GLY A 46 3.20 -20.15 6.16
CA GLY A 46 2.70 -19.61 4.88
C GLY A 46 1.74 -18.46 5.04
N GLY A 47 1.77 -17.80 6.20
CA GLY A 47 1.14 -16.51 6.41
C GLY A 47 2.06 -15.33 6.17
N ALA A 48 1.56 -14.13 6.45
CA ALA A 48 2.27 -12.87 6.23
C ALA A 48 2.89 -12.27 7.50
N GLN A 49 2.59 -12.81 8.69
CA GLN A 49 3.05 -12.30 9.99
C GLN A 49 2.72 -10.80 10.20
N LEU A 50 1.54 -10.39 9.73
CA LEU A 50 1.02 -9.04 9.84
C LEU A 50 0.00 -8.94 10.99
N LEU A 51 -0.21 -7.72 11.48
CA LEU A 51 -1.24 -7.42 12.47
C LEU A 51 -2.55 -7.08 11.76
N PHE A 52 -3.65 -7.70 12.17
CA PHE A 52 -4.96 -7.56 11.53
C PHE A 52 -6.06 -7.30 12.56
N ARG A 53 -6.79 -6.18 12.44
CA ARG A 53 -7.86 -5.79 13.37
C ARG A 53 -9.08 -5.23 12.64
N PRO A 54 -10.31 -5.44 13.13
CA PRO A 54 -11.48 -4.74 12.61
C PRO A 54 -11.37 -3.23 12.92
N LEU A 55 -11.93 -2.39 12.06
CA LEU A 55 -11.99 -0.93 12.28
C LEU A 55 -12.86 -0.55 13.48
N LEU A 56 -14.01 -1.23 13.64
CA LEU A 56 -14.96 -0.98 14.73
C LEU A 56 -14.77 -2.00 15.86
N ASN A 57 -14.61 -1.49 17.08
CA ASN A 57 -14.61 -2.32 18.28
C ASN A 57 -16.05 -2.75 18.63
N LYS A 58 -16.20 -3.88 19.35
CA LYS A 58 -17.49 -4.52 19.64
C LYS A 58 -18.56 -3.61 20.29
N TYR A 59 -18.17 -2.48 20.87
CA TYR A 59 -19.04 -1.50 21.54
C TYR A 59 -19.64 -0.43 20.61
N GLU A 60 -19.16 -0.28 19.38
CA GLU A 60 -19.65 0.71 18.40
C GLU A 60 -20.44 0.06 17.25
N LYS A 61 -20.95 -1.16 17.48
CA LYS A 61 -21.68 -1.96 16.47
C LYS A 61 -23.08 -1.44 16.13
N GLU A 62 -23.60 -0.44 16.83
CA GLU A 62 -24.99 0.01 16.69
C GLU A 62 -25.21 1.04 15.57
N THR A 63 -24.16 1.64 14.99
CA THR A 63 -24.34 2.83 14.12
C THR A 63 -23.77 2.76 12.70
N LEU A 64 -23.00 1.74 12.29
CA LEU A 64 -22.44 1.74 10.93
C LEU A 64 -22.51 0.40 10.19
N GLU A 65 -22.96 0.49 8.93
CA GLU A 65 -22.98 -0.55 7.89
C GLU A 65 -21.58 -1.08 7.50
N ASN A 66 -20.51 -0.55 8.10
CA ASN A 66 -19.12 -0.82 7.74
C ASN A 66 -18.50 -1.98 8.53
N GLN A 67 -19.17 -3.14 8.59
CA GLN A 67 -18.68 -4.33 9.32
C GLN A 67 -17.48 -5.03 8.65
N ASN A 68 -17.04 -4.55 7.48
CA ASN A 68 -16.10 -5.24 6.61
C ASN A 68 -14.79 -4.48 6.34
N LEU A 69 -14.53 -3.44 7.14
CA LEU A 69 -13.26 -2.71 7.12
C LEU A 69 -12.30 -3.25 8.17
N TYR A 70 -11.09 -3.57 7.72
CA TYR A 70 -10.02 -4.10 8.55
C TYR A 70 -8.76 -3.25 8.41
N LEU A 71 -8.10 -3.01 9.53
CA LEU A 71 -6.82 -2.34 9.61
C LEU A 71 -5.71 -3.39 9.61
N VAL A 72 -4.72 -3.16 8.75
CA VAL A 72 -3.50 -3.96 8.66
C VAL A 72 -2.32 -3.11 9.09
N SER A 73 -1.50 -3.70 9.95
CA SER A 73 -0.24 -3.13 10.43
C SER A 73 0.82 -4.23 10.47
N ALA A 74 2.03 -3.87 10.87
CA ALA A 74 3.16 -4.78 11.01
C ALA A 74 4.05 -4.29 12.14
N SER A 75 4.79 -5.22 12.77
CA SER A 75 5.86 -4.82 13.69
C SER A 75 7.05 -4.25 12.91
N LYS A 76 7.88 -3.43 13.57
CA LYS A 76 9.14 -2.93 13.00
C LYS A 76 9.99 -4.06 12.42
N MET A 77 10.12 -5.17 13.15
CA MET A 77 10.84 -6.36 12.69
C MET A 77 10.28 -6.91 11.37
N THR A 78 8.95 -7.09 11.28
CA THR A 78 8.31 -7.58 10.04
C THR A 78 8.53 -6.63 8.88
N LEU A 79 8.48 -5.31 9.11
CA LEU A 79 8.73 -4.31 8.07
C LEU A 79 10.17 -4.34 7.58
N LEU A 80 11.16 -4.45 8.48
CA LEU A 80 12.58 -4.53 8.08
C LEU A 80 12.89 -5.80 7.29
N LEU A 81 12.36 -6.95 7.72
CA LEU A 81 12.49 -8.20 6.96
C LEU A 81 11.77 -8.14 5.60
N GLY A 82 10.63 -7.46 5.54
CA GLY A 82 9.92 -7.18 4.30
C GLY A 82 10.70 -6.25 3.37
N ALA A 83 11.39 -5.23 3.92
CA ALA A 83 12.26 -4.32 3.18
C ALA A 83 13.43 -5.07 2.53
N GLU A 84 14.00 -6.05 3.23
CA GLU A 84 15.03 -6.96 2.68
C GLU A 84 14.43 -7.84 1.57
N ALA A 85 13.26 -8.43 1.78
CA ALA A 85 12.60 -9.29 0.81
C ALA A 85 12.26 -8.57 -0.51
N VAL A 86 11.85 -7.29 -0.45
CA VAL A 86 11.61 -6.46 -1.65
C VAL A 86 12.90 -5.89 -2.25
N GLY A 87 14.04 -6.03 -1.58
CA GLY A 87 15.32 -5.50 -2.02
C GLY A 87 15.38 -3.96 -2.00
N LEU A 88 14.81 -3.33 -0.98
CA LEU A 88 14.75 -1.87 -0.86
C LEU A 88 16.16 -1.27 -0.82
N VAL A 89 16.47 -0.33 -1.71
CA VAL A 89 17.80 0.29 -1.77
C VAL A 89 17.84 1.53 -0.87
N LYS A 90 18.80 1.58 0.06
CA LYS A 90 19.00 2.68 1.02
C LYS A 90 20.46 3.15 1.01
N GLU A 91 20.69 4.37 1.51
CA GLU A 91 22.03 4.95 1.63
C GLU A 91 22.77 4.36 2.85
N CYS A 92 24.03 3.99 2.64
CA CYS A 92 24.93 3.52 3.69
C CYS A 92 25.75 4.66 4.29
N ASN A 93 26.36 4.42 5.46
CA ASN A 93 27.23 5.39 6.14
C ASN A 93 28.48 5.78 5.31
N ASP A 94 28.85 4.96 4.32
CA ASP A 94 29.91 5.25 3.34
C ASP A 94 29.42 6.08 2.12
N ASN A 95 28.18 6.59 2.18
CA ASN A 95 27.47 7.30 1.11
C ASN A 95 27.20 6.46 -0.16
N THR A 96 27.31 5.13 -0.08
CA THR A 96 26.93 4.24 -1.18
C THR A 96 25.46 3.81 -1.08
N MET A 97 24.83 3.52 -2.22
CA MET A 97 23.46 2.98 -2.26
C MET A 97 23.52 1.45 -2.31
N ARG A 98 22.93 0.77 -1.33
CA ARG A 98 22.93 -0.70 -1.26
C ARG A 98 21.54 -1.24 -0.94
N ALA A 99 21.26 -2.47 -1.37
CA ALA A 99 20.05 -3.17 -0.96
C ALA A 99 20.07 -3.39 0.56
N PHE A 100 18.97 -3.08 1.22
CA PHE A 100 18.79 -3.25 2.64
C PHE A 100 18.84 -4.73 3.02
N THR A 101 19.52 -5.02 4.12
CA THR A 101 19.58 -6.37 4.70
C THR A 101 19.57 -6.22 6.21
N TYR A 102 18.70 -6.97 6.88
CA TYR A 102 18.50 -6.89 8.32
C TYR A 102 19.78 -7.21 9.09
N GLY A 103 20.60 -8.15 8.59
CA GLY A 103 21.89 -8.51 9.18
C GLY A 103 22.93 -7.39 9.16
N THR A 104 22.85 -6.45 8.19
CA THR A 104 23.79 -5.32 8.06
C THR A 104 23.11 -3.97 8.30
N ARG A 105 21.98 -3.96 9.02
CA ARG A 105 21.13 -2.77 9.22
C ARG A 105 21.87 -1.55 9.78
N HIS A 106 22.85 -1.76 10.67
CA HIS A 106 23.65 -0.67 11.27
C HIS A 106 24.61 0.04 10.28
N ASN A 107 24.80 -0.52 9.08
CA ASN A 107 25.61 0.13 8.05
C ASN A 107 24.81 1.16 7.25
N PHE A 108 23.49 1.21 7.43
CA PHE A 108 22.61 2.17 6.77
C PHE A 108 22.52 3.46 7.56
N LYS A 109 22.49 4.56 6.83
CA LYS A 109 22.34 5.89 7.38
C LYS A 109 20.97 6.03 8.04
N ASP A 110 20.91 6.78 9.13
CA ASP A 110 19.69 7.05 9.90
C ASP A 110 18.99 5.80 10.48
N PHE A 111 19.66 4.64 10.48
CA PHE A 111 19.15 3.44 11.12
C PHE A 111 19.43 3.45 12.62
N ASP A 112 18.39 3.26 13.42
CA ASP A 112 18.45 3.11 14.87
C ASP A 112 17.44 2.04 15.32
N ASP A 113 17.87 1.17 16.23
CA ASP A 113 17.04 0.08 16.76
C ASP A 113 15.85 0.62 17.58
N ASP A 114 15.96 1.83 18.15
CA ASP A 114 14.88 2.46 18.92
C ASP A 114 14.02 3.43 18.10
N ASN A 115 14.45 3.82 16.89
CA ASN A 115 13.72 4.77 16.03
C ASN A 115 12.89 4.08 14.93
N ASP A 116 11.61 4.41 14.82
CA ASP A 116 10.70 3.86 13.80
C ASP A 116 10.73 4.61 12.45
N ASP A 117 11.48 5.71 12.34
CA ASP A 117 11.49 6.58 11.15
C ASP A 117 12.39 6.10 10.00
N PHE A 118 13.12 5.00 10.16
CA PHE A 118 14.02 4.47 9.12
C PHE A 118 13.29 4.13 7.81
N LEU A 119 12.09 3.55 7.94
CA LEU A 119 11.19 3.27 6.82
C LEU A 119 10.10 4.34 6.78
N THR A 120 9.97 5.00 5.62
CA THR A 120 8.89 5.93 5.38
C THR A 120 7.54 5.22 5.35
N MET A 121 6.47 5.96 5.62
CA MET A 121 5.09 5.46 5.52
C MET A 121 4.81 4.76 4.17
N ALA A 122 5.32 5.33 3.07
CA ALA A 122 5.14 4.78 1.73
C ALA A 122 5.89 3.45 1.54
N GLU A 123 7.13 3.33 2.05
CA GLU A 123 7.88 2.08 2.04
C GLU A 123 7.16 1.01 2.88
N CYS A 124 6.67 1.37 4.06
CA CYS A 124 5.92 0.46 4.93
C CYS A 124 4.63 -0.05 4.26
N GLN A 125 3.85 0.84 3.65
CA GLN A 125 2.64 0.48 2.91
C GLN A 125 2.96 -0.40 1.70
N PHE A 126 4.04 -0.08 0.97
CA PHE A 126 4.49 -0.88 -0.16
C PHE A 126 4.89 -2.30 0.26
N ILE A 127 5.64 -2.44 1.36
CA ILE A 127 6.03 -3.74 1.93
C ILE A 127 4.79 -4.54 2.32
N ILE A 128 3.84 -3.94 3.06
CA ILE A 128 2.60 -4.63 3.46
C ILE A 128 1.80 -5.07 2.23
N LYS A 129 1.68 -4.19 1.22
CA LYS A 129 1.02 -4.53 -0.04
C LYS A 129 1.70 -5.74 -0.71
N HIS A 130 3.03 -5.74 -0.79
CA HIS A 130 3.80 -6.83 -1.39
C HIS A 130 3.61 -8.16 -0.64
N GLU A 131 3.59 -8.15 0.70
CA GLU A 131 3.32 -9.35 1.50
C GLU A 131 1.91 -9.89 1.26
N LEU A 132 0.91 -9.01 1.23
CA LEU A 132 -0.48 -9.39 0.96
C LEU A 132 -0.66 -9.92 -0.48
N GLU A 133 0.09 -9.40 -1.46
CA GLU A 133 0.10 -9.86 -2.85
C GLU A 133 0.70 -11.26 -3.00
N ASN A 134 1.70 -11.56 -2.18
CA ASN A 134 2.42 -12.84 -2.21
C ASN A 134 1.84 -13.92 -1.30
N LEU A 135 0.71 -13.67 -0.62
CA LEU A 135 -0.03 -14.72 0.07
C LEU A 135 -0.53 -15.77 -0.92
N ARG A 136 -0.10 -17.01 -0.72
CA ARG A 136 -0.42 -18.15 -1.59
C ARG A 136 -1.22 -19.23 -0.86
N ALA A 137 -2.08 -19.90 -1.62
CA ALA A 137 -2.70 -21.14 -1.18
C ALA A 137 -1.61 -22.23 -1.07
N ARG A 138 -1.64 -22.99 0.03
CA ARG A 138 -0.79 -24.18 0.25
C ARG A 138 -1.63 -25.43 0.02
N ASP A 139 -2.39 -25.82 1.05
CA ASP A 139 -3.23 -27.03 1.04
C ASP A 139 -4.70 -26.71 0.72
N GLU A 140 -5.06 -25.43 0.70
CA GLU A 140 -6.43 -25.00 0.44
C GLU A 140 -6.83 -25.26 -1.02
N LYS A 141 -7.84 -26.11 -1.22
CA LYS A 141 -8.42 -26.40 -2.55
C LYS A 141 -9.47 -25.37 -2.98
N MET A 142 -10.01 -24.61 -2.04
CA MET A 142 -11.04 -23.60 -2.27
C MET A 142 -11.05 -22.57 -1.14
N ILE A 143 -11.63 -21.40 -1.39
CA ILE A 143 -11.90 -20.42 -0.33
C ILE A 143 -13.02 -20.95 0.58
N PRO A 144 -12.83 -21.02 1.90
CA PRO A 144 -13.88 -21.45 2.83
C PRO A 144 -15.14 -20.62 2.64
N GLY A 145 -16.30 -21.29 2.52
CA GLY A 145 -17.58 -20.65 2.26
C GLY A 145 -17.90 -20.35 0.79
N TYR A 146 -16.94 -20.48 -0.13
CA TYR A 146 -17.14 -20.22 -1.57
C TYR A 146 -16.61 -21.38 -2.42
N PRO A 147 -17.39 -22.47 -2.61
CA PRO A 147 -16.95 -23.65 -3.37
C PRO A 147 -16.61 -23.37 -4.84
N GLN A 148 -17.17 -22.29 -5.42
CA GLN A 148 -16.87 -21.84 -6.77
C GLN A 148 -15.46 -21.23 -6.89
N ALA A 149 -14.89 -20.74 -5.79
CA ALA A 149 -13.58 -20.11 -5.73
C ALA A 149 -12.49 -21.16 -5.48
N LYS A 150 -12.14 -21.91 -6.53
CA LYS A 150 -11.11 -22.95 -6.47
C LYS A 150 -9.72 -22.34 -6.34
N LEU A 151 -8.96 -22.87 -5.40
CA LEU A 151 -7.56 -22.54 -5.16
C LEU A 151 -6.71 -23.76 -5.53
N TYR A 152 -5.53 -23.49 -6.07
CA TYR A 152 -4.52 -24.50 -6.35
C TYR A 152 -3.24 -24.11 -5.60
N PRO A 153 -2.44 -25.09 -5.15
CA PRO A 153 -1.19 -24.82 -4.47
C PRO A 153 -0.32 -23.84 -5.26
N GLY A 154 0.13 -22.77 -4.63
CA GLY A 154 0.94 -21.71 -5.23
C GLY A 154 0.18 -20.58 -5.91
N LYS A 155 -1.16 -20.66 -6.07
CA LYS A 155 -1.96 -19.53 -6.58
C LYS A 155 -2.03 -18.42 -5.53
N SER A 156 -1.72 -17.18 -5.94
CA SER A 156 -1.83 -16.01 -5.06
C SER A 156 -3.30 -15.66 -4.81
N LEU A 157 -3.63 -15.28 -3.58
CA LEU A 157 -5.00 -14.93 -3.19
C LEU A 157 -5.51 -13.66 -3.89
N GLN A 158 -4.65 -12.68 -4.14
CA GLN A 158 -5.05 -11.46 -4.83
C GLN A 158 -5.38 -11.67 -6.32
N ASN A 159 -4.61 -12.51 -7.03
CA ASN A 159 -4.93 -12.81 -8.44
C ASN A 159 -6.29 -13.48 -8.60
N HIS A 160 -6.76 -14.26 -7.61
CA HIS A 160 -8.13 -14.77 -7.62
C HIS A 160 -9.17 -13.64 -7.51
N ARG A 161 -8.96 -12.65 -6.62
CA ARG A 161 -9.84 -11.46 -6.53
C ARG A 161 -9.85 -10.68 -7.83
N LEU A 162 -8.67 -10.43 -8.41
CA LEU A 162 -8.51 -9.78 -9.70
C LEU A 162 -9.21 -10.55 -10.79
N GLU A 163 -9.09 -11.88 -10.87
CA GLU A 163 -9.75 -12.70 -11.88
C GLU A 163 -11.28 -12.69 -11.75
N SER A 164 -11.82 -12.71 -10.52
CA SER A 164 -13.27 -12.51 -10.30
C SER A 164 -13.75 -11.09 -10.65
N ALA A 165 -12.90 -10.07 -10.47
CA ALA A 165 -13.19 -8.69 -10.89
C ALA A 165 -12.94 -8.48 -12.40
N TYR A 166 -12.04 -9.26 -13.01
CA TYR A 166 -11.65 -9.20 -14.42
C TYR A 166 -12.79 -9.66 -15.32
N GLN A 167 -13.59 -10.62 -14.84
CA GLN A 167 -14.83 -11.05 -15.50
C GLN A 167 -15.87 -9.92 -15.61
N ASN A 168 -15.75 -8.82 -14.84
CA ASN A 168 -16.65 -7.68 -14.89
C ASN A 168 -16.07 -6.51 -15.73
N HIS A 169 -15.82 -6.69 -17.03
CA HIS A 169 -15.80 -5.66 -18.11
C HIS A 169 -15.03 -4.30 -17.91
N LEU A 170 -14.35 -4.05 -16.79
CA LEU A 170 -13.96 -2.70 -16.33
C LEU A 170 -12.48 -2.38 -16.57
N ILE A 171 -11.63 -3.39 -16.72
CA ILE A 171 -10.17 -3.22 -16.86
C ILE A 171 -9.79 -2.53 -18.17
N LEU A 172 -10.56 -2.74 -19.26
CA LEU A 172 -10.39 -1.98 -20.49
C LEU A 172 -10.70 -0.48 -20.28
N LYS A 173 -11.67 -0.13 -19.41
CA LYS A 173 -11.99 1.27 -19.09
C LYS A 173 -10.95 1.93 -18.19
N VAL A 174 -10.45 1.22 -17.16
CA VAL A 174 -9.43 1.77 -16.24
C VAL A 174 -8.09 1.93 -16.94
N LEU A 175 -7.71 1.00 -17.81
CA LEU A 175 -6.46 1.08 -18.58
C LEU A 175 -6.51 2.22 -19.60
N VAL A 176 -7.64 2.42 -20.28
CA VAL A 176 -7.85 3.58 -21.18
C VAL A 176 -7.83 4.89 -20.41
N PHE A 177 -8.45 4.96 -19.22
CA PHE A 177 -8.49 6.19 -18.41
C PHE A 177 -7.10 6.55 -17.86
N ASN A 178 -6.35 5.56 -17.35
CA ASN A 178 -4.99 5.79 -16.83
C ASN A 178 -4.01 6.16 -17.96
N PHE A 179 -4.13 5.50 -19.13
CA PHE A 179 -3.30 5.82 -20.29
C PHE A 179 -3.57 7.24 -20.81
N LEU A 180 -4.84 7.65 -20.93
CA LEU A 180 -5.21 9.00 -21.33
C LEU A 180 -4.75 10.05 -20.30
N ASN A 181 -4.81 9.75 -19.00
CA ASN A 181 -4.42 10.70 -17.96
C ASN A 181 -2.89 10.88 -17.89
N CYS A 182 -2.12 9.79 -18.02
CA CYS A 182 -0.66 9.87 -18.13
C CYS A 182 -0.22 10.55 -19.44
N PHE A 183 -0.87 10.23 -20.57
CA PHE A 183 -0.55 10.84 -21.86
C PHE A 183 -0.90 12.34 -21.87
N ALA A 184 -2.06 12.74 -21.32
CA ALA A 184 -2.48 14.13 -21.21
C ALA A 184 -1.54 14.93 -20.30
N SER A 185 -1.06 14.33 -19.20
CA SER A 185 -0.09 14.96 -18.30
C SER A 185 1.26 15.18 -18.99
N LEU A 186 1.76 14.19 -19.76
CA LEU A 186 2.98 14.34 -20.55
C LEU A 186 2.81 15.39 -21.66
N PHE A 187 1.66 15.43 -22.32
CA PHE A 187 1.35 16.44 -23.34
C PHE A 187 1.23 17.83 -22.73
N TYR A 188 0.59 17.97 -21.56
CA TYR A 188 0.47 19.24 -20.83
C TYR A 188 1.85 19.76 -20.41
N ILE A 189 2.70 18.91 -19.84
CA ILE A 189 4.07 19.29 -19.47
C ILE A 189 4.88 19.69 -20.71
N ALA A 190 4.79 18.93 -21.80
CA ALA A 190 5.48 19.24 -23.04
C ALA A 190 4.99 20.56 -23.65
N PHE A 191 3.69 20.84 -23.63
CA PHE A 191 3.12 22.05 -24.20
C PHE A 191 3.41 23.28 -23.33
N VAL A 192 3.22 23.20 -22.00
CA VAL A 192 3.50 24.28 -21.07
C VAL A 192 5.00 24.66 -21.08
N LEU A 193 5.90 23.69 -21.18
CA LEU A 193 7.34 23.98 -21.25
C LEU A 193 7.79 24.52 -22.63
N ARG A 194 7.10 24.16 -23.72
CA ARG A 194 7.43 24.62 -25.08
C ARG A 194 6.83 26.00 -25.39
N ASP A 195 5.63 26.29 -24.89
CA ASP A 195 4.91 27.52 -25.19
C ASP A 195 5.31 28.69 -24.27
N MET A 196 5.75 28.42 -23.04
CA MET A 196 6.33 29.45 -22.16
C MET A 196 7.61 30.06 -22.72
N LYS A 197 8.37 29.32 -23.55
CA LYS A 197 9.56 29.85 -24.25
C LYS A 197 9.17 30.79 -25.40
N LEU A 198 8.10 30.48 -26.13
CA LEU A 198 7.55 31.31 -27.21
C LEU A 198 6.89 32.59 -26.65
N LEU A 199 6.11 32.50 -25.57
CA LEU A 199 5.50 33.65 -24.89
C LEU A 199 6.55 34.59 -24.29
N ARG A 200 7.65 34.05 -23.74
CA ARG A 200 8.77 34.87 -23.23
C ARG A 200 9.55 35.56 -24.35
N GLN A 201 9.68 34.94 -25.53
CA GLN A 201 10.25 35.58 -26.72
C GLN A 201 9.34 36.67 -27.31
N VAL A 202 8.01 36.46 -27.32
CA VAL A 202 7.05 37.46 -27.81
C VAL A 202 6.98 38.68 -26.88
N SER A 203 6.97 38.48 -25.55
CA SER A 203 7.04 39.60 -24.60
C SER A 203 8.38 40.34 -24.62
N ALA A 204 9.49 39.64 -24.81
CA ALA A 204 10.81 40.28 -24.94
C ALA A 204 10.96 41.09 -26.24
N ASN A 205 10.33 40.67 -27.34
CA ASN A 205 10.32 41.42 -28.60
C ASN A 205 9.34 42.60 -28.61
N ARG A 206 8.29 42.60 -27.77
CA ARG A 206 7.37 43.74 -27.63
C ARG A 206 7.97 44.95 -26.89
N SER A 207 8.93 44.76 -25.98
CA SER A 207 9.63 45.88 -25.32
C SER A 207 10.64 46.63 -26.21
N LYS A 208 10.90 46.18 -27.44
CA LYS A 208 11.82 46.87 -28.37
C LYS A 208 11.10 47.78 -29.39
N TYR A 209 9.78 47.75 -29.48
CA TYR A 209 9.03 48.49 -30.50
C TYR A 209 7.79 49.20 -29.95
N GLN A 210 7.93 50.07 -28.95
CA GLN A 210 6.88 51.07 -28.69
C GLN A 210 7.35 52.25 -27.85
N PHE A 211 8.17 53.12 -28.44
CA PHE A 211 8.22 54.54 -28.07
C PHE A 211 8.41 55.37 -29.34
N CYS A 212 7.33 55.49 -30.10
CA CYS A 212 7.10 56.60 -31.02
C CYS A 212 5.61 56.86 -31.04
N ARG A 213 5.18 57.96 -30.42
CA ARG A 213 3.98 58.66 -30.86
C ARG A 213 4.07 60.13 -30.51
N PHE A 214 3.83 60.92 -31.55
CA PHE A 214 3.32 62.29 -31.53
C PHE A 214 2.08 62.40 -30.65
#